data_AF-A0A319CML3-F1
#
_entry.id   AF-A0A319CML3-F1
#
_cell.length_a   1.000
_cell.length_b   1.000
_cell.length_c   1.000
_cell.angle_alpha   90.00
_cell.angle_beta   90.00
_cell.angle_gamma   90.00
#
_symmetry.space_group_name_H-M   'P 1'
#
loop_
_entity.id
_entity.type
_entity.pdbx_description
1 polymer ?
#
loop_
_entity_poly.entity_id
_entity_poly.type
_entity_poly.pdbx_seq_one_letter_code
_entity_poly.pdbx_strand_id
1 'polypeptide(L)' 'MTASNWTNLNPCPLNACCDVWGQCGITDELCTDDTADTGAPGTAKNGTNGCISNCGTNITNNEDKPS' A
#
# COMPACT_ATOMS: atom_id res chain seq x y z
N MET A 1 18.76 4.00 -12.00
CA MET A 1 17.31 3.81 -11.88
C MET A 1 17.09 2.41 -11.34
N THR A 2 17.08 2.24 -10.02
CA THR A 2 16.76 0.95 -9.40
C THR A 2 15.25 0.86 -9.26
N ALA A 3 14.65 -0.32 -9.43
CA ALA A 3 13.21 -0.57 -9.32
C ALA A 3 12.69 -0.46 -7.86
N SER A 4 13.26 0.44 -7.05
CA SER A 4 13.25 0.37 -5.59
C SER A 4 12.23 1.28 -4.90
N ASN A 5 11.35 1.99 -5.62
CA ASN A 5 10.47 2.98 -4.98
C ASN A 5 9.07 3.10 -5.60
N TRP A 6 8.48 1.98 -6.02
CA TRP A 6 7.05 1.94 -6.38
C TRP A 6 6.17 2.35 -5.18
N THR A 7 6.61 2.02 -3.97
CA THR A 7 5.99 2.38 -2.69
C THR A 7 5.92 3.88 -2.41
N ASN A 8 6.75 4.68 -3.07
CA ASN A 8 6.72 6.15 -2.95
C ASN A 8 5.81 6.81 -4.00
N LEU A 9 5.26 6.02 -4.94
CA LEU A 9 4.37 6.50 -5.98
C LEU A 9 2.92 6.31 -5.52
N ASN A 10 2.46 7.16 -4.61
CA ASN A 10 1.05 7.18 -4.21
C ASN A 10 0.28 8.31 -4.91
N PRO A 11 -0.31 8.09 -6.09
CA PRO A 11 -1.21 9.07 -6.70
C PRO A 11 -2.58 9.13 -5.99
N CYS A 12 -2.83 8.28 -4.98
CA CYS A 12 -4.12 8.21 -4.33
C CYS A 12 -4.41 9.47 -3.50
N PRO A 13 -5.62 10.07 -3.66
CA PRO A 13 -6.05 11.18 -2.82
C PRO A 13 -5.97 10.80 -1.33
N LEU A 14 -5.66 11.79 -0.49
CA LEU A 14 -5.58 11.64 0.97
C LEU A 14 -4.58 10.58 1.46
N ASN A 15 -3.60 10.21 0.62
CA ASN A 15 -2.65 9.14 0.91
C ASN A 15 -3.37 7.83 1.28
N ALA A 16 -4.43 7.48 0.54
CA ALA A 16 -5.12 6.19 0.70
C ALA A 16 -4.21 5.01 0.27
N CYS A 17 -4.61 3.78 0.62
CA CYS A 17 -3.91 2.58 0.19
C CYS A 17 -4.01 2.41 -1.33
N CYS A 18 -2.94 1.93 -1.93
CA CYS A 18 -2.84 1.66 -3.37
C CYS A 18 -2.53 0.18 -3.59
N ASP A 19 -3.29 -0.51 -4.44
CA ASP A 19 -3.03 -1.90 -4.81
C ASP A 19 -2.11 -2.05 -6.03
N VAL A 20 -1.74 -3.29 -6.37
CA VAL A 20 -0.89 -3.58 -7.55
C VAL A 20 -1.52 -3.16 -8.88
N TRP A 21 -2.84 -2.95 -8.92
CA TRP A 21 -3.59 -2.54 -10.10
C TRP A 21 -3.72 -1.01 -10.22
N GLY A 22 -3.22 -0.26 -9.24
CA GLY A 22 -3.33 1.20 -9.20
C GLY A 22 -4.70 1.70 -8.73
N GLN A 23 -5.46 0.87 -8.02
CA GLN A 23 -6.72 1.24 -7.38
C GLN A 23 -6.45 1.82 -6.00
N CYS A 24 -7.25 2.82 -5.66
CA CYS A 24 -7.13 3.57 -4.41
C CYS A 24 -8.29 3.28 -3.48
N GLY A 25 -8.02 3.08 -2.19
CA GLY A 25 -9.06 2.95 -1.18
C GLY A 25 -8.52 2.70 0.22
N ILE A 26 -9.44 2.44 1.15
CA ILE A 26 -9.14 2.23 2.59
C ILE A 26 -9.68 0.89 3.09
N THR A 27 -10.04 -0.01 2.18
CA THR A 27 -10.56 -1.35 2.50
C THR A 27 -9.39 -2.33 2.70
N ASP A 28 -9.64 -3.39 3.47
CA ASP A 28 -8.61 -4.40 3.75
C ASP A 28 -8.05 -5.03 2.46
N GLU A 29 -8.86 -5.21 1.42
CA GLU A 29 -8.41 -5.73 0.12
C GLU A 29 -7.33 -4.87 -0.55
N LEU A 30 -7.35 -3.56 -0.32
CA LEU A 30 -6.42 -2.58 -0.89
C LEU A 30 -5.28 -2.22 0.07
N CYS A 31 -5.50 -2.35 1.38
CA CYS A 31 -4.55 -1.98 2.42
C CYS A 31 -3.73 -3.16 2.96
N THR A 32 -4.13 -4.41 2.71
CA THR A 32 -3.39 -5.59 3.20
C THR A 32 -2.12 -5.78 2.39
N ASP A 33 -0.98 -5.88 3.10
CA ASP A 33 0.29 -6.25 2.49
C ASP A 33 0.31 -7.75 2.21
N ASP A 34 -0.06 -8.09 0.97
CA ASP A 34 0.00 -9.44 0.41
C ASP A 34 0.98 -9.51 -0.76
N THR A 35 2.18 -8.97 -0.54
CA THR A 35 3.30 -9.12 -1.48
C THR A 35 3.59 -10.60 -1.77
N ALA A 36 3.85 -10.91 -3.04
CA ALA A 36 4.11 -12.28 -3.49
C ALA A 36 5.38 -12.86 -2.85
N ASP A 37 5.33 -14.15 -2.50
CA ASP A 37 6.46 -14.87 -1.85
C ASP A 37 7.74 -14.89 -2.71
N THR A 38 7.61 -14.65 -4.02
CA THR A 38 8.73 -14.54 -4.96
C THR A 38 9.59 -13.30 -4.73
N GLY A 39 9.10 -12.33 -3.94
CA GLY A 39 9.76 -11.04 -3.71
C GLY A 39 9.77 -10.13 -4.94
N ALA A 40 8.98 -10.46 -5.97
CA ALA A 40 8.84 -9.62 -7.16
C ALA A 40 8.10 -8.31 -6.79
N PRO A 41 8.71 -7.13 -7.00
CA PRO A 41 8.08 -5.87 -6.66
C PRO A 41 6.82 -5.63 -7.50
N GLY A 42 5.76 -5.10 -6.88
CA GLY A 42 4.49 -4.84 -7.56
C GLY A 42 3.69 -6.10 -7.91
N THR A 43 4.00 -7.24 -7.30
CA THR A 43 3.23 -8.49 -7.48
C THR A 43 2.58 -8.89 -6.15
N ALA A 44 1.29 -9.22 -6.21
CA ALA A 44 0.53 -9.71 -5.06
C ALA A 44 0.44 -11.25 -5.07
N LYS A 45 0.09 -11.84 -3.92
CA LYS A 45 -0.21 -13.27 -3.81
C LYS A 45 -1.41 -13.64 -4.68
N ASN A 46 -1.43 -14.87 -5.16
CA ASN A 46 -2.50 -15.37 -6.01
C ASN A 46 -3.86 -15.28 -5.29
N GLY A 47 -4.82 -14.57 -5.90
CA GLY A 47 -6.15 -14.34 -5.32
C GLY A 47 -6.24 -13.10 -4.41
N THR A 48 -5.21 -12.26 -4.37
CA THR A 48 -5.21 -10.99 -3.63
C THR A 48 -4.85 -9.82 -4.57
N ASN A 49 -5.33 -8.62 -4.25
CA ASN A 49 -4.91 -7.42 -4.97
C ASN A 49 -3.58 -6.89 -4.44
N GLY A 50 -3.32 -7.04 -3.13
CA GLY A 50 -2.05 -6.72 -2.48
C GLY A 50 -1.73 -5.23 -2.49
N CYS A 51 -1.38 -4.69 -1.33
CA CYS A 51 -1.00 -3.29 -1.21
C CYS A 51 0.43 -3.04 -1.67
N ILE A 52 0.63 -1.96 -2.45
CA ILE A 52 1.95 -1.49 -2.89
C ILE A 52 2.37 -0.16 -2.25
N SER A 53 1.43 0.61 -1.68
CA SER A 53 1.73 1.91 -1.06
C SER A 53 0.68 2.28 -0.01
N ASN A 54 1.13 2.95 1.06
CA ASN A 54 0.33 3.28 2.25
C ASN A 54 -0.41 2.06 2.82
N CYS A 55 0.34 0.97 3.05
CA CYS A 55 -0.23 -0.29 3.50
C CYS A 55 -0.50 -0.31 5.00
N GLY A 56 -1.51 -1.08 5.38
CA GLY A 56 -2.02 -1.18 6.74
C GLY A 56 -3.06 -0.11 7.07
N THR A 57 -3.86 -0.42 8.08
CA THR A 57 -4.94 0.44 8.60
C THR A 57 -4.64 0.95 10.01
N ASN A 58 -3.38 0.85 10.45
CA ASN A 58 -2.97 1.25 11.78
C ASN A 58 -3.05 2.79 11.93
N ILE A 59 -3.58 3.25 13.06
CA ILE A 59 -3.68 4.68 13.36
C ILE A 59 -2.33 5.13 13.94
N THR A 60 -1.57 5.92 13.18
CA THR A 60 -0.20 6.34 13.55
C THR A 60 -0.10 7.73 14.17
N ASN A 61 -1.17 8.54 14.13
CA ASN A 61 -1.15 9.94 14.59
C ASN A 61 -1.92 10.17 15.91
N ASN A 62 -1.93 9.17 16.80
CA ASN A 62 -2.62 9.26 18.09
C ASN A 62 -1.68 9.60 19.26
N GLU A 63 -0.36 9.64 19.00
CA GLU A 63 0.66 9.91 20.02
C GLU A 63 1.01 11.39 20.14
N ASP A 64 0.89 12.16 19.05
CA ASP A 64 1.18 13.59 19.04
C ASP A 64 -0.10 14.43 19.04
N LYS A 65 -0.24 15.29 20.05
CA LYS A 65 -1.33 16.28 20.10
C LYS A 65 -1.18 17.25 18.90
N PRO A 66 -2.29 17.64 18.24
CA PRO A 66 -2.28 18.73 17.27
C PRO A 66 -1.74 20.01 17.92
N SER A 67 -0.75 20.65 17.29
CA SER A 67 -0.11 21.89 17.73
C SER A 67 -1.11 23.03 17.89
#